data_AF-X5X315-F1
#
_entry.id   AF-X5X315-F1
#
_cell.length_a   1.000
_cell.length_b   1.000
_cell.length_c   1.000
_cell.angle_alpha   90.00
_cell.angle_beta   90.00
_cell.angle_gamma   90.00
#
_symmetry.space_group_name_H-M   'P 1'
#
loop_
_entity.id
_entity.type
_entity.pdbx_description
1 polymer ?
#
loop_
_entity_poly.entity_id
_entity_poly.type
_entity_poly.pdbx_seq_one_letter_code
_entity_poly.pdbx_strand_id
1 'polypeptide(L)'
;MSVYSTSAPEMRSTTEDFFPIIATTLGRPGDRKGNRKHLKSPYRDAAFRYAFQGLDALDELEESGPTSVTVSLPLTNTSTPTRYVRERLSSEASARHERFWEPFNVYTGLPAHDVPAVWRDLSDVYRLEWFHHALRHTGPVHAFTLNLSPDIDRLARTKPSAVKWLSRRIARQLRLALGMPIDFWFAVEVTETGQPRRLHCHGELQIAPGDSVCARKALRIAGGEWDDARQFQADTIPNPDVVWSHYVRGLSVLSGVVPYRGRFKNLSRPINGDWFTATNTVRSGASSLYTGRRLAVLSLLKNFPAA
;
A
#
# COMPACT_ATOMS: atom_id res chain seq x y z
N MET A 1 -2.78 -18.81 41.83
CA MET A 1 -2.51 -19.04 40.39
C MET A 1 -3.56 -18.25 39.62
N SER A 2 -3.22 -17.07 39.11
CA SER A 2 -4.14 -16.21 38.36
C SER A 2 -3.78 -16.29 36.88
N VAL A 3 -4.72 -16.78 36.08
CA VAL A 3 -4.56 -16.97 34.64
C VAL A 3 -5.00 -15.68 33.96
N TYR A 4 -4.04 -14.86 33.50
CA TYR A 4 -4.35 -13.69 32.68
C TYR A 4 -4.48 -14.12 31.22
N SER A 5 -5.72 -14.13 30.75
CA SER A 5 -6.11 -14.30 29.36
C SER A 5 -5.71 -13.06 28.54
N THR A 6 -4.74 -13.21 27.63
CA THR A 6 -4.37 -12.19 26.64
C THR A 6 -5.37 -12.17 25.50
N SER A 7 -6.39 -11.31 25.60
CA SER A 7 -7.28 -10.97 24.49
C SER A 7 -6.58 -9.96 23.57
N ALA A 8 -6.46 -10.29 22.28
CA ALA A 8 -6.08 -9.36 21.22
C ALA A 8 -7.04 -8.15 21.17
N PRO A 9 -6.59 -6.96 20.74
CA PRO A 9 -7.47 -5.81 20.62
C PRO A 9 -8.57 -6.09 19.60
N GLU A 10 -9.81 -6.06 20.09
CA GLU A 10 -11.03 -6.17 19.30
C GLU A 10 -11.12 -4.96 18.37
N MET A 11 -10.91 -5.18 17.07
CA MET A 11 -11.08 -4.16 16.03
C MET A 11 -12.55 -3.76 15.97
N ARG A 12 -12.89 -2.63 16.58
CA ARG A 12 -14.23 -2.04 16.44
C ARG A 12 -14.47 -1.64 15.00
N SER A 13 -15.43 -2.31 14.37
CA SER A 13 -16.00 -1.95 13.07
C SER A 13 -16.77 -0.63 13.21
N THR A 14 -16.16 0.50 12.85
CA THR A 14 -16.87 1.75 12.63
C THR A 14 -17.46 1.75 11.22
N THR A 15 -18.68 1.25 11.09
CA THR A 15 -19.55 1.49 9.94
C THR A 15 -20.19 2.87 10.10
N GLU A 16 -19.55 3.93 9.59
CA GLU A 16 -20.22 5.21 9.37
C GLU A 16 -19.75 5.86 8.05
N ASP A 17 -20.74 6.13 7.19
CA ASP A 17 -20.81 7.08 6.07
C ASP A 17 -19.69 7.08 5.01
N PHE A 18 -19.89 6.25 3.97
CA PHE A 18 -19.19 6.34 2.70
C PHE A 18 -19.64 7.59 1.91
N PHE A 19 -18.88 8.68 2.01
CA PHE A 19 -19.04 9.83 1.12
C PHE A 19 -18.44 9.53 -0.28
N PRO A 20 -19.09 9.94 -1.38
CA PRO A 20 -18.57 9.73 -2.72
C PRO A 20 -17.24 10.47 -2.91
N ILE A 21 -16.19 9.70 -3.19
CA ILE A 21 -14.86 10.21 -3.53
C ILE A 21 -14.95 10.92 -4.87
N ILE A 22 -14.85 12.25 -4.88
CA ILE A 22 -14.64 13.00 -6.13
C ILE A 22 -13.19 12.80 -6.54
N ALA A 23 -13.00 12.11 -7.66
CA ALA A 23 -11.72 11.95 -8.34
C ALA A 23 -10.96 13.28 -8.35
N THR A 24 -9.80 13.32 -7.72
CA THR A 24 -8.92 14.48 -7.82
C THR A 24 -8.51 14.61 -9.28
N THR A 25 -8.78 15.78 -9.87
CA THR A 25 -8.41 16.28 -11.21
C THR A 25 -9.36 15.99 -12.38
N LEU A 26 -10.55 16.62 -12.36
CA LEU A 26 -11.10 17.16 -13.60
C LEU A 26 -10.33 18.44 -13.95
N GLY A 27 -9.54 18.37 -15.02
CA GLY A 27 -8.78 19.49 -15.55
C GLY A 27 -9.67 20.69 -15.87
N ARG A 28 -9.09 21.91 -15.82
CA ARG A 28 -9.75 23.12 -16.31
C ARG A 28 -10.25 22.87 -17.75
N PRO A 29 -11.47 23.31 -18.12
CA PRO A 29 -11.85 23.43 -19.51
C PRO A 29 -11.02 24.57 -20.12
N GLY A 30 -9.94 24.25 -20.83
CA GLY A 30 -9.11 25.28 -21.48
C GLY A 30 -7.83 24.80 -22.16
N ASP A 31 -7.11 23.81 -21.60
CA ASP A 31 -5.83 23.36 -22.19
C ASP A 31 -6.00 22.09 -23.02
N ARG A 32 -6.41 22.26 -24.29
CA ARG A 32 -6.61 21.15 -25.25
C ARG A 32 -5.39 20.83 -26.14
N LYS A 33 -4.21 21.43 -25.92
CA LYS A 33 -3.01 21.12 -26.72
C LYS A 33 -1.75 21.12 -25.87
N GLY A 34 -1.21 19.93 -25.60
CA GLY A 34 0.12 19.72 -25.00
C GLY A 34 0.06 19.10 -23.61
N ASN A 35 0.60 17.89 -23.49
CA ASN A 35 0.64 17.05 -22.28
C ASN A 35 -0.72 16.47 -21.87
N ARG A 36 -1.06 15.29 -22.43
CA ARG A 36 -1.89 14.32 -21.71
C ARG A 36 -1.22 14.10 -20.35
N LYS A 37 -1.68 14.83 -19.33
CA LYS A 37 -1.08 14.79 -17.99
C LYS A 37 -1.20 13.34 -17.50
N HIS A 38 -0.06 12.75 -17.15
CA HIS A 38 0.04 11.46 -16.49
C HIS A 38 -0.91 11.43 -15.29
N LEU A 39 -2.07 10.79 -15.46
CA LEU A 39 -3.12 10.79 -14.47
C LEU A 39 -3.10 9.46 -13.73
N LYS A 40 -2.75 9.54 -12.44
CA LYS A 40 -2.93 8.42 -11.52
C LYS A 40 -4.42 8.26 -11.23
N SER A 41 -4.97 7.08 -11.50
CA SER A 41 -6.41 6.84 -11.38
C SER A 41 -6.68 5.53 -10.62
N PRO A 42 -7.17 5.59 -9.36
CA PRO A 42 -7.57 4.39 -8.65
C PRO A 42 -8.75 3.67 -9.34
N TYR A 43 -9.58 4.39 -10.11
CA TYR A 43 -10.62 3.78 -10.94
C TYR A 43 -10.03 2.94 -12.08
N ARG A 44 -8.95 3.41 -12.71
CA ARG A 44 -8.24 2.61 -13.71
C ARG A 44 -7.63 1.36 -13.09
N ASP A 45 -7.01 1.49 -11.93
CA ASP A 45 -6.39 0.37 -11.23
C ASP A 45 -7.46 -0.67 -10.85
N ALA A 46 -8.61 -0.21 -10.33
CA ALA A 46 -9.76 -1.06 -9.99
C ALA A 46 -10.35 -1.78 -11.22
N ALA A 47 -10.56 -1.06 -12.33
CA ALA A 47 -11.13 -1.61 -13.56
C ALA A 47 -10.33 -2.79 -14.13
N PHE A 48 -9.01 -2.79 -13.97
CA PHE A 48 -8.15 -3.88 -14.42
C PHE A 48 -7.87 -4.93 -13.35
N ARG A 49 -8.26 -4.72 -12.09
CA ARG A 49 -7.97 -5.65 -10.99
C ARG A 49 -8.48 -7.06 -11.26
N TYR A 50 -9.69 -7.20 -11.81
CA TYR A 50 -10.23 -8.51 -12.18
C TYR A 50 -9.40 -9.23 -13.23
N ALA A 51 -8.74 -8.51 -14.15
CA ALA A 51 -7.84 -9.13 -15.11
C ALA A 51 -6.56 -9.66 -14.45
N PHE A 52 -6.03 -8.95 -13.44
CA PHE A 52 -4.92 -9.45 -12.61
C PHE A 52 -5.36 -10.67 -11.79
N GLN A 53 -6.55 -10.65 -11.18
CA GLN A 53 -7.12 -11.78 -10.46
C GLN A 53 -7.42 -12.98 -11.37
N GLY A 54 -7.84 -12.74 -12.61
CA GLY A 54 -8.05 -13.78 -13.62
C GLY A 54 -6.74 -14.50 -13.96
N LEU A 55 -5.63 -13.77 -14.12
CA LEU A 55 -4.31 -14.39 -14.26
C LEU A 55 -3.92 -15.19 -13.01
N ASP A 56 -4.22 -14.67 -11.81
CA ASP A 56 -3.94 -15.36 -10.55
C ASP A 56 -4.70 -16.68 -10.43
N ALA A 57 -5.92 -16.76 -10.99
CA ALA A 57 -6.71 -17.98 -11.06
C ALA A 57 -6.21 -18.95 -12.14
N LEU A 58 -5.72 -18.44 -13.28
CA LEU A 58 -5.11 -19.26 -14.32
C LEU A 58 -3.82 -19.92 -13.84
N ASP A 59 -2.95 -19.17 -13.17
CA ASP A 59 -1.71 -19.73 -12.58
C ASP A 59 -2.03 -20.82 -11.54
N GLU A 60 -3.08 -20.63 -10.73
CA GLU A 60 -3.52 -21.61 -9.74
C GLU A 60 -4.06 -22.90 -10.40
N LEU A 61 -4.81 -22.76 -11.50
CA LEU A 61 -5.29 -23.90 -12.26
C LEU A 61 -4.12 -24.70 -12.84
N GLU A 62 -3.13 -24.02 -13.43
CA GLU A 62 -1.92 -24.65 -13.96
C GLU A 62 -1.11 -25.37 -12.86
N GLU A 63 -0.99 -24.78 -11.67
CA GLU A 63 -0.30 -25.38 -10.52
C GLU A 63 -1.05 -26.59 -9.93
N SER A 64 -2.38 -26.60 -10.00
CA SER A 64 -3.22 -27.69 -9.48
C SER A 64 -3.17 -28.98 -10.32
N GLY A 65 -2.49 -28.95 -11.47
CA GLY A 65 -2.36 -30.08 -12.39
C GLY A 65 -3.43 -30.07 -13.50
N PRO A 66 -3.33 -31.00 -14.48
CA PRO A 66 -4.19 -31.00 -15.64
C PRO A 66 -5.65 -31.27 -15.23
N THR A 67 -6.47 -30.23 -15.24
CA THR A 67 -7.91 -30.41 -15.45
C THR A 67 -8.11 -30.87 -16.90
N SER A 68 -9.07 -31.78 -17.15
CA SER A 68 -9.30 -32.43 -18.44
C SER A 68 -9.73 -31.50 -19.60
N VAL A 69 -9.49 -30.19 -19.47
CA VAL A 69 -9.73 -29.17 -20.48
C VAL A 69 -8.37 -28.63 -20.93
N THR A 70 -7.92 -29.06 -22.10
CA THR A 70 -6.69 -28.59 -22.72
C THR A 70 -6.84 -27.12 -23.13
N VAL A 71 -6.55 -26.19 -22.22
CA VAL A 71 -6.39 -24.78 -22.58
C VAL A 71 -4.96 -24.59 -23.07
N SER A 72 -4.77 -24.69 -24.38
CA SER A 72 -3.47 -24.41 -25.01
C SER A 72 -3.21 -22.90 -24.99
N LEU A 73 -2.64 -22.39 -23.90
CA LEU A 73 -2.10 -21.02 -23.88
C LEU A 73 -0.73 -21.00 -24.59
N PRO A 74 -0.44 -19.99 -25.42
CA PRO A 74 0.86 -19.86 -26.07
C PRO A 74 1.94 -19.57 -25.01
N LEU A 75 2.77 -20.58 -24.73
CA LEU A 75 3.96 -20.49 -23.88
C LEU A 75 5.00 -19.56 -24.51
N THR A 76 5.03 -18.30 -24.11
CA THR A 76 6.16 -17.42 -24.38
C THR A 76 7.33 -17.77 -23.46
N ASN A 77 8.26 -18.56 -24.00
CA ASN A 77 9.58 -18.80 -23.41
C ASN A 77 10.42 -17.51 -23.48
N THR A 78 10.43 -16.74 -22.40
CA THR A 78 11.36 -15.63 -22.19
C THR A 78 11.98 -15.76 -20.81
N SER A 79 13.32 -15.71 -20.75
CA SER A 79 14.19 -15.78 -19.55
C SER A 79 13.44 -15.40 -18.28
N THR A 80 13.10 -16.38 -17.44
CA THR A 80 12.12 -16.23 -16.34
C THR A 80 12.45 -15.01 -15.48
N PRO A 81 11.73 -13.88 -15.62
CA PRO A 81 11.67 -12.92 -14.54
C PRO A 81 11.14 -13.67 -13.32
N THR A 82 11.59 -13.28 -12.13
CA THR A 82 11.13 -13.84 -10.85
C THR A 82 9.61 -13.99 -10.88
N ARG A 83 9.11 -15.24 -10.89
CA ARG A 83 7.69 -15.55 -11.06
C ARG A 83 6.92 -14.90 -9.91
N TYR A 84 5.95 -14.04 -10.23
CA TYR A 84 5.08 -13.47 -9.22
C TYR A 84 4.39 -14.60 -8.44
N VAL A 85 4.51 -14.58 -7.12
CA VAL A 85 3.85 -15.55 -6.24
C VAL A 85 2.62 -14.88 -5.66
N ARG A 86 1.45 -15.41 -6.02
CA ARG A 86 0.17 -14.92 -5.52
C ARG A 86 0.07 -15.15 -4.01
N GLU A 87 -0.46 -14.16 -3.32
CA GLU A 87 -0.89 -14.35 -1.93
C GLU A 87 -2.26 -15.06 -1.86
N ARG A 88 -2.34 -16.12 -1.04
CA ARG A 88 -3.61 -16.78 -0.70
C ARG A 88 -4.25 -16.05 0.48
N LEU A 89 -5.32 -15.31 0.20
CA LEU A 89 -6.11 -14.61 1.22
C LEU A 89 -7.12 -15.55 1.88
N SER A 90 -7.39 -15.34 3.17
CA SER A 90 -8.57 -15.93 3.81
C SER A 90 -9.85 -15.35 3.21
N SER A 91 -10.99 -16.03 3.38
CA SER A 91 -12.28 -15.53 2.89
C SER A 91 -12.61 -14.14 3.47
N GLU A 92 -12.29 -13.90 4.74
CA GLU A 92 -12.47 -12.59 5.38
C GLU A 92 -11.56 -11.53 4.76
N ALA A 93 -10.28 -11.83 4.57
CA ALA A 93 -9.34 -10.91 3.94
C ALA A 93 -9.73 -10.60 2.49
N SER A 94 -10.16 -11.61 1.72
CA SER A 94 -10.68 -11.43 0.36
C SER A 94 -11.88 -10.48 0.34
N ALA A 95 -12.86 -10.67 1.24
CA ALA A 95 -14.03 -9.80 1.34
C ALA A 95 -13.66 -8.35 1.70
N ARG A 96 -12.69 -8.15 2.62
CA ARG A 96 -12.18 -6.80 2.94
C ARG A 96 -11.47 -6.17 1.75
N HIS A 97 -10.66 -6.94 1.02
CA HIS A 97 -9.97 -6.48 -0.19
C HIS A 97 -10.97 -6.07 -1.28
N GLU A 98 -12.02 -6.86 -1.50
CA GLU A 98 -13.11 -6.52 -2.43
C GLU A 98 -13.84 -5.23 -2.03
N ARG A 99 -14.29 -5.14 -0.78
CA ARG A 99 -15.00 -3.97 -0.24
C ARG A 99 -14.18 -2.69 -0.36
N PHE A 100 -12.87 -2.76 -0.15
CA PHE A 100 -12.01 -1.59 -0.32
C PHE A 100 -12.02 -1.02 -1.74
N TRP A 101 -12.06 -1.90 -2.76
CA TRP A 101 -12.04 -1.50 -4.16
C TRP A 101 -13.40 -1.21 -4.76
N GLU A 102 -14.48 -1.69 -4.13
CA GLU A 102 -15.87 -1.51 -4.56
C GLU A 102 -16.22 -0.04 -4.92
N PRO A 103 -15.85 0.99 -4.14
CA PRO A 103 -16.13 2.38 -4.50
C PRO A 103 -15.43 2.86 -5.79
N PHE A 104 -14.34 2.21 -6.20
CA PHE A 104 -13.61 2.52 -7.43
C PHE A 104 -14.08 1.70 -8.63
N ASN A 105 -14.91 0.68 -8.41
CA ASN A 105 -15.52 -0.13 -9.47
C ASN A 105 -16.78 0.54 -10.07
N VAL A 106 -17.21 1.68 -9.53
CA VAL A 106 -18.38 2.40 -10.04
C VAL A 106 -18.02 3.12 -11.34
N TYR A 107 -18.79 2.86 -12.39
CA TYR A 107 -18.71 3.57 -13.67
C TYR A 107 -19.15 5.03 -13.48
N THR A 108 -18.19 5.93 -13.30
CA THR A 108 -18.43 7.35 -12.94
C THR A 108 -18.61 8.26 -14.15
N GLY A 109 -18.90 7.72 -15.34
CA GLY A 109 -18.86 8.49 -16.60
C GLY A 109 -17.45 8.96 -16.97
N LEU A 110 -16.42 8.42 -16.31
CA LEU A 110 -15.02 8.60 -16.68
C LEU A 110 -14.73 7.85 -18.00
N PRO A 111 -13.73 8.30 -18.79
CA PRO A 111 -13.32 7.59 -19.99
C PRO A 111 -12.96 6.13 -19.67
N ALA A 112 -13.50 5.21 -20.46
CA ALA A 112 -13.07 3.82 -20.41
C ALA A 112 -11.56 3.74 -20.67
N HIS A 113 -10.89 2.88 -19.91
CA HIS A 113 -9.49 2.57 -20.11
C HIS A 113 -9.40 1.19 -20.76
N ASP A 114 -8.67 1.08 -21.88
CA ASP A 114 -8.52 -0.19 -22.61
C ASP A 114 -7.33 -1.03 -22.12
N VAL A 115 -6.41 -0.41 -21.37
CA VAL A 115 -5.21 -1.07 -20.85
C VAL A 115 -4.89 -0.65 -19.41
N PRO A 116 -4.29 -1.55 -18.60
CA PRO A 116 -3.81 -1.21 -17.26
C PRO A 116 -2.75 -0.11 -17.29
N ALA A 117 -2.69 0.70 -16.23
CA ALA A 117 -1.73 1.80 -16.07
C ALA A 117 -0.28 1.31 -16.14
N VAL A 118 0.66 2.13 -16.59
CA VAL A 118 2.08 1.83 -16.41
C VAL A 118 2.50 2.15 -14.97
N TRP A 119 3.60 1.59 -14.47
CA TRP A 119 4.05 1.78 -13.07
C TRP A 119 4.05 3.25 -12.60
N ARG A 120 4.53 4.15 -13.47
CA ARG A 120 4.57 5.60 -13.21
C ARG A 120 3.18 6.23 -12.98
N ASP A 121 2.15 5.63 -13.56
CA ASP A 121 0.77 6.13 -13.59
C ASP A 121 -0.16 5.36 -12.65
N LEU A 122 0.35 4.38 -11.88
CA LEU A 122 -0.43 3.74 -10.83
C LEU A 122 -0.84 4.75 -9.75
N SER A 123 -2.05 4.59 -9.21
CA SER A 123 -2.44 5.27 -7.99
C SER A 123 -1.51 4.89 -6.84
N ASP A 124 -1.39 5.80 -5.87
CA ASP A 124 -0.52 5.59 -4.73
C ASP A 124 -0.93 4.33 -3.95
N VAL A 125 -2.24 4.05 -3.88
CA VAL A 125 -2.80 2.93 -3.13
C VAL A 125 -2.46 1.60 -3.79
N TYR A 126 -2.51 1.54 -5.11
CA TYR A 126 -2.11 0.35 -5.84
C TYR A 126 -0.59 0.14 -5.75
N ARG A 127 0.20 1.22 -5.68
CA ARG A 127 1.65 1.08 -5.40
C ARG A 127 1.93 0.47 -4.03
N LEU A 128 1.15 0.79 -3.00
CA LEU A 128 1.33 0.17 -1.68
C LEU A 128 1.06 -1.33 -1.72
N GLU A 129 0.02 -1.79 -2.45
CA GLU A 129 -0.20 -3.23 -2.69
C GLU A 129 1.02 -3.87 -3.35
N TRP A 130 1.59 -3.23 -4.38
CA TRP A 130 2.78 -3.76 -5.06
C TRP A 130 4.05 -3.71 -4.22
N PHE A 131 4.17 -2.78 -3.27
CA PHE A 131 5.26 -2.82 -2.28
C PHE A 131 5.12 -4.00 -1.32
N HIS A 132 3.88 -4.30 -0.89
CA HIS A 132 3.58 -5.49 -0.11
C HIS A 132 3.97 -6.76 -0.88
N HIS A 133 3.51 -6.91 -2.14
CA HIS A 133 3.88 -8.06 -2.96
C HIS A 133 5.39 -8.19 -3.16
N ALA A 134 6.11 -7.07 -3.34
CA ALA A 134 7.55 -7.09 -3.49
C ALA A 134 8.28 -7.58 -2.23
N LEU A 135 7.86 -7.14 -1.04
CA LEU A 135 8.43 -7.62 0.21
C LEU A 135 8.12 -9.10 0.46
N ARG A 136 6.88 -9.52 0.25
CA ARG A 136 6.45 -10.92 0.41
C ARG A 136 7.19 -11.86 -0.53
N HIS A 137 7.52 -11.37 -1.73
CA HIS A 137 8.25 -12.14 -2.72
C HIS A 137 9.72 -12.40 -2.33
N THR A 138 10.31 -11.55 -1.48
CA THR A 138 11.73 -11.66 -1.09
C THR A 138 11.95 -12.35 0.25
N GLY A 139 10.93 -12.48 1.11
CA GLY A 139 11.05 -13.21 2.37
C GLY A 139 9.95 -12.91 3.39
N PRO A 140 10.17 -13.28 4.67
CA PRO A 140 9.22 -13.01 5.74
C PRO A 140 8.96 -11.51 5.93
N VAL A 141 7.70 -11.16 6.12
CA VAL A 141 7.25 -9.76 6.25
C VAL A 141 6.54 -9.56 7.57
N HIS A 142 6.78 -8.42 8.20
CA HIS A 142 6.01 -7.95 9.34
C HIS A 142 5.41 -6.59 9.00
N ALA A 143 4.11 -6.42 9.25
CA ALA A 143 3.50 -5.10 9.32
C ALA A 143 4.04 -4.37 10.54
N PHE A 144 4.07 -3.04 10.50
CA PHE A 144 4.38 -2.23 11.66
C PHE A 144 3.55 -0.97 11.72
N THR A 145 3.30 -0.53 12.96
CA THR A 145 2.78 0.79 13.29
C THR A 145 3.82 1.51 14.14
N LEU A 146 4.03 2.80 13.89
CA LEU A 146 4.92 3.66 14.68
C LEU A 146 4.29 5.02 14.95
N ASN A 147 4.08 5.33 16.22
CA ASN A 147 3.60 6.61 16.71
C ASN A 147 4.80 7.51 17.03
N LEU A 148 4.87 8.69 16.41
CA LEU A 148 5.99 9.61 16.66
C LEU A 148 5.84 10.34 18.00
N SER A 149 6.95 10.61 18.68
CA SER A 149 6.95 11.57 19.79
C SER A 149 6.66 12.99 19.29
N PRO A 150 6.17 13.89 20.16
CA PRO A 150 5.91 15.28 19.79
C PRO A 150 7.12 15.99 19.16
N ASP A 151 8.33 15.71 19.64
CA ASP A 151 9.54 16.33 19.12
C ASP A 151 9.92 15.82 17.73
N ILE A 152 9.79 14.51 17.50
CA ILE A 152 10.09 13.92 16.19
C ILE A 152 9.00 14.28 15.17
N ASP A 153 7.74 14.32 15.57
CA ASP A 153 6.63 14.84 14.75
C ASP A 153 6.92 16.27 14.28
N ARG A 154 7.17 17.18 15.24
CA ARG A 154 7.49 18.58 14.95
C ARG A 154 8.69 18.69 14.03
N LEU A 155 9.76 17.95 14.31
CA LEU A 155 10.97 17.96 13.49
C LEU A 155 10.70 17.43 12.07
N ALA A 156 9.92 16.36 11.92
CA ALA A 156 9.57 15.80 10.61
C ALA A 156 8.83 16.81 9.73
N ARG A 157 7.89 17.58 10.31
CA ARG A 157 7.12 18.61 9.59
C ARG A 157 7.98 19.75 9.05
N THR A 158 9.10 20.08 9.72
CA THR A 158 10.03 21.11 9.24
C THR A 158 10.88 20.67 8.04
N LYS A 159 10.84 19.38 7.66
CA LYS A 159 11.70 18.87 6.58
C LYS A 159 11.05 19.10 5.21
N PRO A 160 11.86 19.27 4.14
CA PRO A 160 11.34 19.36 2.78
C PRO A 160 10.53 18.13 2.34
N SER A 161 10.88 16.97 2.90
CA SER A 161 10.06 15.75 2.82
C SER A 161 10.13 15.03 4.15
N ALA A 162 9.01 15.05 4.88
CA ALA A 162 8.89 14.39 6.17
C ALA A 162 9.18 12.89 6.03
N VAL A 163 8.58 12.26 5.02
CA VAL A 163 8.70 10.83 4.75
C VAL A 163 10.14 10.42 4.41
N LYS A 164 10.85 11.15 3.53
CA LYS A 164 12.27 10.83 3.24
C LYS A 164 13.15 10.98 4.48
N TRP A 165 12.88 11.97 5.32
CA TRP A 165 13.62 12.16 6.56
C TRP A 165 13.36 11.04 7.57
N LEU A 166 12.09 10.67 7.77
CA LEU A 166 11.69 9.54 8.61
C LEU A 166 12.27 8.21 8.11
N SER A 167 12.23 7.97 6.80
CA SER A 167 12.81 6.76 6.18
C SER A 167 14.28 6.60 6.52
N ARG A 168 15.09 7.65 6.38
CA ARG A 168 16.52 7.59 6.75
C ARG A 168 16.71 7.29 8.23
N ARG A 169 15.85 7.84 9.09
CA ARG A 169 15.91 7.65 10.54
C ARG A 169 15.54 6.22 10.93
N ILE A 170 14.46 5.69 10.36
CA ILE A 170 14.01 4.30 10.53
C ILE A 170 15.09 3.32 10.01
N ALA A 171 15.56 3.51 8.78
CA ALA A 171 16.60 2.67 8.18
C ALA A 171 17.87 2.61 9.03
N ARG A 172 18.31 3.76 9.57
CA ARG A 172 19.47 3.82 10.46
C ARG A 172 19.27 2.99 11.72
N GLN A 173 18.14 3.15 12.41
CA GLN A 173 17.91 2.44 13.68
C GLN A 173 17.69 0.95 13.48
N LEU A 174 16.99 0.55 12.42
CA LEU A 174 16.84 -0.86 12.06
C LEU A 174 18.20 -1.50 11.78
N ARG A 175 19.06 -0.83 10.99
CA ARG A 175 20.41 -1.33 10.72
C ARG A 175 21.26 -1.46 11.97
N LEU A 176 21.19 -0.50 12.89
CA LEU A 176 21.92 -0.57 14.15
C LEU A 176 21.44 -1.71 15.04
N ALA A 177 20.14 -1.99 15.06
CA ALA A 177 19.56 -3.02 15.90
C ALA A 177 19.72 -4.45 15.34
N LEU A 178 19.69 -4.60 14.02
CA LEU A 178 19.67 -5.91 13.35
C LEU A 178 20.99 -6.23 12.62
N GLY A 179 21.97 -5.33 12.63
CA GLY A 179 23.29 -5.53 12.02
C GLY A 179 23.32 -5.47 10.49
N MET A 180 22.17 -5.36 9.82
CA MET A 180 22.06 -5.35 8.35
C MET A 180 21.03 -4.32 7.86
N PRO A 181 21.13 -3.86 6.60
CA PRO A 181 20.07 -3.06 5.99
C PRO A 181 18.76 -3.86 5.93
N ILE A 182 17.65 -3.20 6.30
CA ILE A 182 16.31 -3.77 6.24
C ILE A 182 15.56 -3.11 5.10
N ASP A 183 14.89 -3.92 4.29
CA ASP A 183 13.96 -3.46 3.27
C ASP A 183 12.57 -3.24 3.86
N PHE A 184 11.96 -2.12 3.49
CA PHE A 184 10.68 -1.70 4.05
C PHE A 184 9.97 -0.68 3.18
N TRP A 185 8.68 -0.53 3.42
CA TRP A 185 7.88 0.60 2.97
C TRP A 185 7.02 1.11 4.12
N PHE A 186 6.59 2.36 4.05
CA PHE A 186 5.58 2.90 4.95
C PHE A 186 4.86 4.10 4.33
N ALA A 187 3.66 4.36 4.83
CA ALA A 187 2.98 5.61 4.66
C ALA A 187 2.82 6.35 5.98
N VAL A 188 2.65 7.67 5.88
CA VAL A 188 2.44 8.57 7.00
C VAL A 188 0.98 8.99 7.03
N GLU A 189 0.42 8.90 8.22
CA GLU A 189 -0.91 9.33 8.56
C GLU A 189 -0.85 10.46 9.60
N VAL A 190 -1.95 11.21 9.74
CA VAL A 190 -2.18 12.14 10.84
C VAL A 190 -3.37 11.64 11.65
N THR A 191 -3.23 11.55 12.98
CA THR A 191 -4.34 11.20 13.87
C THR A 191 -5.57 12.08 13.60
N GLU A 192 -6.75 11.48 13.69
CA GLU A 192 -8.03 12.15 13.48
C GLU A 192 -8.30 13.33 14.43
N THR A 193 -9.27 14.15 14.04
CA THR A 193 -9.77 15.30 14.81
C THR A 193 -10.23 14.92 16.22
N GLY A 194 -9.81 15.69 17.23
CA GLY A 194 -10.14 15.47 18.64
C GLY A 194 -8.95 15.02 19.50
N GLN A 195 -7.88 14.55 18.86
CA GLN A 195 -6.57 14.34 19.48
C GLN A 195 -5.54 15.35 18.96
N PRO A 196 -4.40 15.57 19.65
CA PRO A 196 -3.29 16.28 19.04
C PRO A 196 -2.93 15.55 17.73
N ARG A 197 -3.01 16.27 16.60
CA ARG A 197 -2.70 15.78 15.25
C ARG A 197 -1.25 15.30 15.18
N ARG A 198 -1.00 14.04 15.53
CA ARG A 198 0.34 13.44 15.51
C ARG A 198 0.52 12.66 14.23
N LEU A 199 1.76 12.56 13.77
CA LEU A 199 2.12 11.70 12.66
C LEU A 199 2.30 10.27 13.15
N HIS A 200 1.75 9.34 12.38
CA HIS A 200 1.88 7.91 12.57
C HIS A 200 2.42 7.30 11.28
N CYS A 201 3.25 6.26 11.39
CA CYS A 201 3.72 5.51 10.24
C CYS A 201 3.11 4.11 10.26
N HIS A 202 2.53 3.69 9.15
CA HIS A 202 2.10 2.31 8.94
C HIS A 202 2.80 1.74 7.72
N GLY A 203 3.32 0.53 7.83
CA GLY A 203 4.11 -0.04 6.75
C GLY A 203 4.47 -1.48 7.01
N GLU A 204 5.48 -1.96 6.30
CA GLU A 204 5.97 -3.32 6.41
C GLU A 204 7.49 -3.38 6.37
N LEU A 205 8.05 -4.39 7.01
CA LEU A 205 9.48 -4.65 7.16
C LEU A 205 9.79 -6.09 6.73
N GLN A 206 10.91 -6.28 6.02
CA GLN A 206 11.48 -7.60 5.78
C GLN A 206 12.41 -8.00 6.93
N ILE A 207 11.89 -8.73 7.90
CA ILE A 207 12.64 -9.18 9.09
C ILE A 207 12.34 -10.65 9.40
N ALA A 208 13.29 -11.35 10.02
CA ALA A 208 13.06 -12.71 10.47
C ALA A 208 12.01 -12.75 11.62
N PRO A 209 11.27 -13.85 11.80
CA PRO A 209 10.27 -13.96 12.87
C PRO A 209 10.79 -13.65 14.29
N GLY A 210 12.06 -13.97 14.56
CA GLY A 210 12.71 -13.70 15.86
C GLY A 210 13.08 -12.24 16.10
N ASP A 211 13.12 -11.41 15.06
CA ASP A 211 13.68 -10.04 15.13
C ASP A 211 12.65 -8.98 15.53
N SER A 212 11.37 -9.35 15.65
CA SER A 212 10.27 -8.41 15.88
C SER A 212 10.46 -7.54 17.14
N VAL A 213 11.02 -8.09 18.22
CA VAL A 213 11.30 -7.35 19.46
C VAL A 213 12.37 -6.28 19.24
N CYS A 214 13.46 -6.64 18.56
CA CYS A 214 14.55 -5.72 18.21
C CYS A 214 14.05 -4.63 17.24
N ALA A 215 13.24 -5.01 16.25
CA ALA A 215 12.61 -4.08 15.31
C ALA A 215 11.70 -3.08 16.03
N ARG A 216 10.82 -3.51 16.94
CA ARG A 216 9.98 -2.60 17.74
C ARG A 216 10.80 -1.61 18.54
N LYS A 217 11.90 -2.05 19.17
CA LYS A 217 12.82 -1.15 19.89
C LYS A 217 13.46 -0.13 18.96
N ALA A 218 13.96 -0.56 17.80
CA ALA A 218 14.54 0.31 16.80
C ALA A 218 13.54 1.36 16.27
N LEU A 219 12.30 0.94 16.01
CA LEU A 219 11.21 1.82 15.60
C LEU A 219 10.91 2.88 16.66
N ARG A 220 10.83 2.52 17.95
CA ARG A 220 10.64 3.52 19.03
C ARG A 220 11.76 4.55 19.08
N ILE A 221 13.01 4.13 18.99
CA ILE A 221 14.16 5.04 18.95
C ILE A 221 14.08 5.95 17.71
N ALA A 222 13.67 5.41 16.56
CA ALA A 222 13.44 6.18 15.34
C ALA A 222 12.29 7.18 15.50
N GLY A 223 11.21 6.81 16.18
CA GLY A 223 10.06 7.67 16.48
C GLY A 223 10.29 8.67 17.59
N GLY A 224 11.42 8.61 18.30
CA GLY A 224 11.67 9.34 19.53
C GLY A 224 10.98 8.62 20.67
N GLU A 225 11.73 7.81 21.40
CA GLU A 225 11.16 6.88 22.38
C GLU A 225 10.35 7.62 23.46
N TRP A 226 9.16 7.11 23.76
CA TRP A 226 8.34 7.64 24.86
C TRP A 226 8.88 7.14 26.19
N ASP A 227 8.82 7.99 27.21
CA ASP A 227 9.20 7.61 28.57
C ASP A 227 8.21 6.57 29.13
N ASP A 228 6.91 6.78 28.87
CA ASP A 228 5.82 5.92 29.30
C ASP A 228 5.08 5.28 28.13
N ALA A 229 4.34 4.20 28.42
CA ALA A 229 3.39 3.58 27.49
C ALA A 229 4.02 3.11 26.15
N ARG A 230 5.30 2.71 26.19
CA ARG A 230 6.13 2.28 25.05
C ARG A 230 5.52 1.15 24.22
N GLN A 231 4.70 0.30 24.83
CA GLN A 231 3.99 -0.78 24.15
C GLN A 231 2.99 -0.27 23.10
N PHE A 232 2.47 0.95 23.25
CA PHE A 232 1.58 1.57 22.28
C PHE A 232 2.32 2.43 21.26
N GLN A 233 3.64 2.61 21.40
CA GLN A 233 4.39 3.47 20.49
C GLN A 233 4.75 2.76 19.18
N ALA A 234 5.15 1.49 19.26
CA ALA A 234 5.50 0.70 18.09
C ALA A 234 5.01 -0.72 18.24
N ASP A 235 4.34 -1.21 17.21
CA ASP A 235 3.83 -2.57 17.12
C ASP A 235 4.26 -3.23 15.82
N THR A 236 4.35 -4.55 15.83
CA THR A 236 4.67 -5.35 14.65
C THR A 236 3.81 -6.60 14.59
N ILE A 237 3.20 -6.87 13.44
CA ILE A 237 2.34 -8.02 13.22
C ILE A 237 3.00 -8.91 12.17
N PRO A 238 3.28 -10.19 12.45
CA PRO A 238 3.89 -11.09 11.49
C PRO A 238 2.91 -11.43 10.36
N ASN A 239 3.45 -11.68 9.16
CA ASN A 239 2.70 -12.17 7.99
C ASN A 239 1.42 -11.35 7.70
N PRO A 240 1.53 -10.02 7.51
CA PRO A 240 0.39 -9.25 7.05
C PRO A 240 -0.09 -9.76 5.69
N ASP A 241 -1.38 -9.60 5.43
CA ASP A 241 -1.97 -9.79 4.11
C ASP A 241 -1.96 -8.46 3.32
N VAL A 242 -2.25 -8.50 2.02
CA VAL A 242 -2.32 -7.30 1.17
C VAL A 242 -3.36 -6.30 1.68
N VAL A 243 -4.34 -6.71 2.48
CA VAL A 243 -5.36 -5.83 3.07
C VAL A 243 -4.74 -4.83 4.05
N TRP A 244 -3.58 -5.16 4.63
CA TRP A 244 -2.79 -4.20 5.41
C TRP A 244 -2.51 -2.91 4.61
N SER A 245 -2.19 -3.04 3.31
CA SER A 245 -1.93 -1.86 2.46
C SER A 245 -3.16 -0.94 2.28
N HIS A 246 -4.37 -1.48 2.44
CA HIS A 246 -5.63 -0.71 2.40
C HIS A 246 -5.91 0.00 3.70
N TYR A 247 -5.61 -0.65 4.82
CA TYR A 247 -5.70 -0.05 6.15
C TYR A 247 -4.86 1.24 6.20
N VAL A 248 -3.63 1.19 5.67
CA VAL A 248 -2.74 2.35 5.57
C VAL A 248 -3.35 3.51 4.76
N ARG A 249 -4.27 3.25 3.82
CA ARG A 249 -5.00 4.29 3.07
C ARG A 249 -6.23 4.82 3.80
N GLY A 250 -7.06 3.94 4.39
CA GLY A 250 -8.32 4.35 5.03
C GLY A 250 -8.11 5.50 6.01
N LEU A 251 -6.95 5.46 6.66
CA LEU A 251 -6.40 6.42 7.58
C LEU A 251 -5.86 7.73 6.93
N SER A 252 -5.29 7.68 5.72
CA SER A 252 -4.72 8.88 5.06
C SER A 252 -5.74 9.71 4.28
N VAL A 253 -6.81 9.10 3.75
CA VAL A 253 -7.85 9.79 2.95
C VAL A 253 -8.90 10.48 3.82
N LEU A 254 -9.18 9.96 5.03
CA LEU A 254 -10.08 10.63 5.99
C LEU A 254 -9.48 11.93 6.56
N SER A 255 -8.15 12.07 6.58
CA SER A 255 -7.49 13.31 6.98
C SER A 255 -7.52 14.44 5.93
N GLY A 256 -8.17 14.23 4.77
CA GLY A 256 -8.09 15.13 3.62
C GLY A 256 -9.27 15.10 2.67
N VAL A 257 -10.46 15.47 3.15
CA VAL A 257 -11.37 16.29 2.32
C VAL A 257 -10.54 17.51 1.89
N VAL A 258 -10.02 17.50 0.66
CA VAL A 258 -9.49 18.70 0.02
C VAL A 258 -10.70 19.32 -0.69
N PRO A 259 -11.40 20.29 -0.10
CA PRO A 259 -12.45 20.98 -0.83
C PRO A 259 -11.80 21.68 -2.03
N TYR A 260 -12.26 21.30 -3.23
CA TYR A 260 -11.79 21.83 -4.51
C TYR A 260 -11.96 23.35 -4.63
N ARG A 261 -12.81 23.97 -3.78
CA ARG A 261 -13.06 25.42 -3.70
C ARG A 261 -13.38 25.86 -2.26
N GLY A 262 -13.13 27.15 -1.96
CA GLY A 262 -13.52 27.80 -0.71
C GLY A 262 -12.35 28.23 0.18
N ARG A 263 -12.69 28.82 1.35
CA ARG A 263 -11.77 29.41 2.35
C ARG A 263 -10.72 28.43 2.90
N PHE A 264 -10.87 27.13 2.62
CA PHE A 264 -10.06 26.03 3.12
C PHE A 264 -9.06 25.46 2.08
N LYS A 265 -8.97 26.02 0.86
CA LYS A 265 -7.99 25.56 -0.16
C LYS A 265 -6.52 25.67 0.30
N ASN A 266 -6.27 26.49 1.33
CA ASN A 266 -4.96 26.76 1.90
C ASN A 266 -4.67 25.96 3.18
N LEU A 267 -5.52 24.98 3.55
CA LEU A 267 -5.13 24.00 4.57
C LEU A 267 -3.93 23.23 4.01
N SER A 268 -2.75 23.68 4.43
CA SER A 268 -1.45 23.04 4.19
C SER A 268 -1.64 21.55 4.35
N ARG A 269 -1.15 20.77 3.37
CA ARG A 269 -0.93 19.34 3.60
C ARG A 269 -0.20 19.22 4.95
N PRO A 270 -0.60 18.29 5.82
CA PRO A 270 -0.02 18.19 7.16
C PRO A 270 1.49 17.88 7.12
N ILE A 271 1.99 17.41 5.98
CA ILE A 271 3.39 17.12 5.69
C ILE A 271 3.79 17.64 4.32
N ASN A 272 5.07 17.97 4.17
CA ASN A 272 5.69 18.32 2.89
C ASN A 272 6.13 17.05 2.14
N GLY A 273 6.00 17.06 0.81
CA GLY A 273 6.42 15.97 -0.07
C GLY A 273 5.37 14.86 -0.26
N ASP A 274 5.85 13.66 -0.62
CA ASP A 274 5.02 12.45 -0.69
C ASP A 274 4.59 12.00 0.71
N TRP A 275 3.49 11.24 0.78
CA TRP A 275 2.94 10.71 2.03
C TRP A 275 3.36 9.26 2.31
N PHE A 276 4.11 8.64 1.41
CA PHE A 276 4.64 7.28 1.56
C PHE A 276 6.01 7.13 0.92
N THR A 277 6.72 6.08 1.28
CA THR A 277 8.02 5.73 0.69
C THR A 277 8.32 4.25 0.86
N ALA A 278 9.33 3.81 0.14
CA ALA A 278 9.86 2.46 0.18
C ALA A 278 11.36 2.50 -0.10
N THR A 279 12.09 1.51 0.41
CA THR A 279 13.51 1.33 0.07
C THR A 279 13.68 1.11 -1.43
N ASN A 280 14.90 1.33 -1.95
CA ASN A 280 15.14 1.18 -3.39
C ASN A 280 14.82 -0.23 -3.88
N THR A 281 15.23 -1.25 -3.12
CA THR A 281 14.96 -2.67 -3.43
C THR A 281 13.47 -2.93 -3.57
N VAL A 282 12.66 -2.47 -2.61
CA VAL A 282 11.19 -2.64 -2.64
C VAL A 282 10.59 -1.88 -3.83
N ARG A 283 11.04 -0.65 -4.10
CA ARG A 283 10.54 0.13 -5.25
C ARG A 283 10.85 -0.52 -6.59
N SER A 284 12.09 -0.98 -6.79
CA SER A 284 12.48 -1.66 -8.02
C SER A 284 11.80 -3.01 -8.16
N GLY A 285 11.75 -3.79 -7.08
CA GLY A 285 11.09 -5.10 -7.04
C GLY A 285 9.61 -4.99 -7.40
N ALA A 286 8.90 -4.07 -6.76
CA ALA A 286 7.48 -3.81 -7.04
C ALA A 286 7.24 -3.36 -8.48
N SER A 287 8.08 -2.45 -9.00
CA SER A 287 8.00 -2.00 -10.38
C SER A 287 8.20 -3.14 -11.37
N SER A 288 9.19 -4.01 -11.12
CA SER A 288 9.49 -5.15 -11.97
C SER A 288 8.37 -6.20 -11.93
N LEU A 289 7.91 -6.58 -10.74
CA LEU A 289 6.80 -7.52 -10.56
C LEU A 289 5.52 -7.02 -11.23
N TYR A 290 5.15 -5.77 -10.98
CA TYR A 290 3.99 -5.15 -11.62
C TYR A 290 4.12 -5.14 -13.15
N THR A 291 5.28 -4.73 -13.67
CA THR A 291 5.47 -4.61 -15.12
C THR A 291 5.39 -5.98 -15.79
N GLY A 292 6.00 -7.02 -15.20
CA GLY A 292 5.87 -8.39 -15.68
C GLY A 292 4.42 -8.85 -15.69
N ARG A 293 3.70 -8.66 -14.58
CA ARG A 293 2.29 -9.06 -14.49
C ARG A 293 1.38 -8.28 -15.44
N ARG A 294 1.62 -6.98 -15.59
CA ARG A 294 0.93 -6.12 -16.54
C ARG A 294 1.10 -6.60 -17.99
N LEU A 295 2.29 -7.06 -18.37
CA LEU A 295 2.53 -7.61 -19.71
C LEU A 295 1.73 -8.90 -19.94
N ALA A 296 1.64 -9.76 -18.93
CA ALA A 296 0.79 -10.94 -18.98
C ALA A 296 -0.70 -10.56 -19.12
N VAL A 297 -1.18 -9.54 -18.39
CA VAL A 297 -2.57 -9.05 -18.51
C VAL A 297 -2.82 -8.52 -19.92
N LEU A 298 -1.90 -7.76 -20.48
CA LEU A 298 -2.01 -7.26 -21.84
C LEU A 298 -2.03 -8.38 -22.88
N SER A 299 -1.32 -9.48 -22.65
CA SER A 299 -1.37 -10.68 -23.49
C SER A 299 -2.75 -11.33 -23.41
N LEU A 300 -3.26 -11.52 -22.19
CA LEU A 300 -4.59 -12.08 -21.93
C LEU A 300 -5.69 -11.27 -22.63
N LEU A 301 -5.70 -9.95 -22.46
CA LEU A 301 -6.71 -9.05 -23.05
C LEU A 301 -6.68 -9.03 -24.59
N LYS A 302 -5.51 -9.26 -25.20
CA LYS A 302 -5.40 -9.36 -26.67
C LYS A 302 -5.97 -10.67 -27.20
N ASN A 303 -5.79 -11.77 -26.45
CA ASN A 303 -6.21 -13.10 -26.87
C ASN A 303 -7.70 -13.37 -26.55
N PHE A 304 -8.25 -12.65 -25.56
CA PHE A 304 -9.65 -12.74 -25.14
C PHE A 304 -10.26 -11.33 -25.07
N PRO A 305 -10.52 -10.69 -26.23
CA PRO A 305 -11.21 -9.40 -26.22
C PRO A 305 -12.57 -9.56 -25.57
N ALA A 306 -12.97 -8.58 -24.76
CA ALA A 306 -14.31 -8.53 -24.18
C ALA A 306 -15.34 -8.58 -25.34
N ALA A 307 -16.27 -9.53 -25.26
CA ALA A 307 -17.35 -9.74 -26.22
C ALA A 307 -18.38 -8.61 -26.18
#